data_AF-A0A3N5LIS5-F1
#
_entry.id   AF-A0A3N5LIS5-F1
#
_cell.length_a   1.000
_cell.length_b   1.000
_cell.length_c   1.000
_cell.angle_alpha   90.00
_cell.angle_beta   90.00
_cell.angle_gamma   90.00
#
_symmetry.space_group_name_H-M   'P 1'
#
loop_
_entity.id
_entity.type
_entity.pdbx_description
1 polymer ?
#
loop_
_entity_poly.entity_id
_entity_poly.type
_entity_poly.pdbx_seq_one_letter_code
_entity_poly.pdbx_strand_id
1 'polypeptide(L)'
;MPHLQKLYDKYRDQGFSMVAINVSESQAKMIPEWMKEKNFRFPVLVGATREFLSSKYDHRGSPTNLLVDSEGRVLFRHLGYGTGGEKIIEAEIRSMLGLDPSEVLESAATEKAPPDAEP
;
A
#
# COMPACT_ATOMS: atom_id res chain seq x y z
N MET A 1 10.03 -1.47 -1.19
CA MET A 1 8.72 -1.94 -1.70
C MET A 1 8.59 -3.46 -1.95
N PRO A 2 9.41 -4.40 -1.41
CA PRO A 2 9.19 -5.82 -1.70
C PRO A 2 7.89 -6.35 -1.07
N HIS A 3 7.45 -5.78 0.05
CA HIS A 3 6.22 -6.16 0.75
C HIS A 3 4.95 -5.89 -0.09
N LEU A 4 4.83 -4.71 -0.70
CA LEU A 4 3.68 -4.39 -1.57
C LEU A 4 3.59 -5.32 -2.78
N GLN A 5 4.73 -5.68 -3.38
CA GLN A 5 4.73 -6.66 -4.48
C GLN A 5 4.23 -8.03 -4.00
N LYS A 6 4.65 -8.51 -2.82
CA LYS A 6 4.16 -9.77 -2.26
C LYS A 6 2.66 -9.74 -2.01
N LEU A 7 2.13 -8.64 -1.45
CA LEU A 7 0.70 -8.47 -1.23
C LEU A 7 -0.08 -8.47 -2.54
N TYR A 8 0.40 -7.71 -3.53
CA TYR A 8 -0.20 -7.71 -4.85
C TYR A 8 -0.19 -9.11 -5.47
N ASP A 9 0.92 -9.84 -5.42
CA ASP A 9 1.01 -11.20 -5.95
C ASP A 9 0.05 -12.18 -5.27
N LYS A 10 -0.07 -12.07 -3.93
CA LYS A 10 -0.91 -12.95 -3.10
C LYS A 10 -2.40 -12.73 -3.33
N TYR A 11 -2.81 -11.48 -3.53
CA TYR A 11 -4.22 -11.10 -3.55
C TYR A 11 -4.74 -10.72 -4.95
N ARG A 12 -3.88 -10.52 -5.97
CA ARG A 12 -4.32 -10.14 -7.33
C ARG A 12 -5.32 -11.11 -7.94
N ASP A 13 -5.12 -12.42 -7.74
CA ASP A 13 -6.01 -13.46 -8.27
C ASP A 13 -7.29 -13.62 -7.42
N GLN A 14 -7.37 -12.95 -6.26
CA GLN A 14 -8.52 -12.95 -5.36
C GLN A 14 -9.44 -11.72 -5.57
N GLY A 15 -9.13 -10.86 -6.55
CA GLY A 15 -9.90 -9.65 -6.84
C GLY A 15 -9.28 -8.36 -6.31
N PHE A 16 -8.07 -8.40 -5.74
CA PHE A 16 -7.35 -7.18 -5.34
C PHE A 16 -6.64 -6.55 -6.54
N SER A 17 -6.75 -5.23 -6.69
CA SER A 17 -5.99 -4.46 -7.67
C SER A 17 -5.24 -3.34 -6.99
N MET A 18 -3.99 -3.14 -7.39
CA MET A 18 -3.14 -2.07 -6.88
C MET A 18 -2.62 -1.24 -8.02
N VAL A 19 -2.70 0.07 -7.89
CA VAL A 19 -2.11 1.03 -8.83
C VAL A 19 -1.21 1.96 -8.04
N ALA A 20 0.04 2.07 -8.46
CA ALA A 20 0.93 3.10 -7.94
C ALA A 20 0.77 4.37 -8.78
N ILE A 21 0.60 5.52 -8.14
CA ILE A 21 0.52 6.81 -8.84
C ILE A 21 1.78 7.60 -8.56
N ASN A 22 2.51 7.92 -9.63
CA ASN A 22 3.67 8.79 -9.54
C ASN A 22 3.33 10.21 -9.98
N VAL A 23 3.64 11.17 -9.10
CA VAL A 23 3.43 12.61 -9.30
C VAL A 23 4.66 13.34 -9.83
N SER A 24 5.83 12.69 -9.86
CA SER A 24 7.08 13.33 -10.26
C SER A 24 7.41 13.02 -11.72
N GLU A 25 7.26 14.01 -12.62
CA GLU A 25 7.56 13.84 -14.04
C GLU A 25 9.01 13.39 -14.29
N SER A 26 9.97 13.90 -13.51
CA SER A 26 11.38 13.50 -13.62
C SER A 26 11.58 12.01 -13.34
N GLN A 27 10.80 11.43 -12.42
CA GLN A 27 10.87 10.00 -12.10
C GLN A 27 10.07 9.15 -13.09
N ALA A 28 9.07 9.73 -13.79
CA ALA A 28 8.22 9.00 -14.72
C ALA A 28 9.00 8.26 -15.81
N LYS A 29 10.13 8.84 -16.26
CA LYS A 29 11.02 8.23 -17.25
C LYS A 29 11.81 7.04 -16.71
N MET A 30 12.08 7.00 -15.40
CA MET A 30 12.87 5.95 -14.73
C MET A 30 12.01 4.78 -14.23
N ILE A 31 10.70 4.99 -14.11
CA ILE A 31 9.75 3.97 -13.61
C ILE A 31 9.76 2.68 -14.45
N PRO A 32 9.73 2.71 -15.80
CA PRO A 32 9.69 1.49 -16.59
C PRO A 32 10.92 0.59 -16.35
N GLU A 33 12.12 1.20 -16.29
CA GLU A 33 13.35 0.48 -16.01
C GLU A 33 13.39 -0.04 -14.57
N TRP A 34 12.98 0.77 -13.61
CA TRP A 34 12.91 0.38 -12.20
C TRP A 34 11.93 -0.79 -11.96
N MET A 35 10.76 -0.75 -12.60
CA MET A 35 9.77 -1.83 -12.58
C MET A 35 10.35 -3.13 -13.13
N LYS A 36 11.10 -3.04 -14.24
CA LYS A 36 11.76 -4.19 -14.87
C LYS A 36 12.87 -4.76 -13.97
N GLU A 37 13.71 -3.92 -13.40
CA GLU A 37 14.81 -4.34 -12.53
C GLU A 37 14.30 -5.03 -11.26
N LYS A 38 13.23 -4.51 -10.66
CA LYS A 38 12.64 -5.06 -9.44
C LYS A 38 11.55 -6.11 -9.71
N ASN A 39 11.28 -6.42 -10.98
CA ASN A 39 10.28 -7.37 -11.43
C ASN A 39 8.89 -7.11 -10.83
N PHE A 40 8.51 -5.83 -10.73
CA PHE A 40 7.22 -5.41 -10.21
C PHE A 40 6.12 -5.63 -11.26
N ARG A 41 4.97 -6.14 -10.81
CA ARG A 41 3.85 -6.54 -11.68
C ARG A 41 2.62 -5.64 -11.56
N PHE A 42 2.64 -4.68 -10.63
CA PHE A 42 1.51 -3.77 -10.43
C PHE A 42 1.56 -2.60 -11.44
N PRO A 43 0.42 -2.15 -11.98
CA PRO A 43 0.38 -0.98 -12.86
C PRO A 43 0.85 0.29 -12.13
N VAL A 44 1.61 1.13 -12.85
CA VAL A 44 2.02 2.45 -12.38
C VAL A 44 1.48 3.52 -13.32
N LEU A 45 0.70 4.44 -12.78
CA LEU A 45 0.20 5.61 -13.49
C LEU A 45 1.16 6.77 -13.31
N VAL A 46 1.47 7.44 -14.42
CA VAL A 46 2.27 8.65 -14.47
C VAL A 46 1.41 9.79 -15.01
N GLY A 47 1.66 11.02 -14.55
CA GLY A 47 0.96 12.22 -15.04
C GLY A 47 -0.15 12.74 -14.14
N ALA A 48 -0.37 12.16 -12.95
CA ALA A 48 -1.23 12.78 -11.94
C ALA A 48 -0.50 13.98 -11.30
N THR A 49 -1.16 15.13 -11.22
CA THR A 49 -0.60 16.30 -10.51
C THR A 49 -0.86 16.21 -9.02
N ARG A 50 0.02 16.83 -8.22
CA ARG A 50 -0.18 16.91 -6.78
C ARG A 50 -1.47 17.63 -6.43
N GLU A 51 -1.85 18.67 -7.17
CA GLU A 51 -3.12 19.38 -6.97
C GLU A 51 -4.34 18.48 -7.21
N PHE A 52 -4.32 17.66 -8.26
CA PHE A 52 -5.40 16.70 -8.52
C PHE A 52 -5.54 15.71 -7.36
N LEU A 53 -4.43 15.15 -6.88
CA LEU A 53 -4.44 14.22 -5.76
C LEU A 53 -4.83 14.89 -4.43
N SER A 54 -4.40 16.13 -4.20
CA SER A 54 -4.79 16.89 -3.00
C SER A 54 -6.28 17.22 -3.02
N SER A 55 -6.84 17.60 -4.18
CA SER A 55 -8.26 17.96 -4.29
C SER A 55 -9.19 16.75 -4.21
N LYS A 56 -8.83 15.63 -4.87
CA LYS A 56 -9.69 14.45 -4.95
C LYS A 56 -9.50 13.46 -3.80
N TYR A 57 -8.29 13.37 -3.28
CA TYR A 57 -7.91 12.33 -2.31
C TYR A 57 -7.28 12.90 -1.03
N ASP A 58 -7.40 14.21 -0.80
CA ASP A 58 -6.80 14.93 0.33
C ASP A 58 -5.30 14.61 0.47
N HIS A 59 -4.56 14.34 -0.61
CA HIS A 59 -3.12 14.06 -0.56
C HIS A 59 -2.35 15.21 0.12
N ARG A 60 -1.68 14.90 1.25
CA ARG A 60 -0.97 15.88 2.10
C ARG A 60 0.55 15.65 2.13
N GLY A 61 1.03 14.48 1.71
CA GLY A 61 2.45 14.14 1.74
C GLY A 61 2.74 12.83 1.03
N SER A 62 4.01 12.61 0.67
CA SER A 62 4.46 11.35 0.07
C SER A 62 5.44 10.66 1.03
N PRO A 63 5.38 9.32 1.18
CA PRO A 63 4.42 8.39 0.57
C PRO A 63 3.02 8.46 1.25
N THR A 64 1.95 8.40 0.46
CA THR A 64 0.57 8.17 0.94
C THR A 64 0.08 6.87 0.31
N ASN A 65 -0.44 5.96 1.13
CA ASN A 65 -1.19 4.79 0.66
C ASN A 65 -2.68 5.09 0.84
N LEU A 66 -3.46 4.86 -0.22
CA LEU A 66 -4.90 5.00 -0.21
C LEU A 66 -5.50 3.65 -0.59
N LEU A 67 -6.46 3.20 0.20
CA LEU A 67 -7.30 2.07 -0.17
C LEU A 67 -8.65 2.60 -0.63
N VAL A 68 -9.04 2.19 -1.83
CA VAL A 68 -10.29 2.58 -2.47
C VAL A 68 -11.14 1.35 -2.74
N ASP A 69 -12.46 1.50 -2.64
CA ASP A 69 -13.40 0.43 -2.99
C ASP A 69 -13.74 0.39 -4.48
N SER A 70 -14.57 -0.57 -4.90
CA SER A 70 -14.99 -0.75 -6.30
C SER A 70 -15.80 0.42 -6.85
N GLU A 71 -16.46 1.20 -5.99
CA GLU A 71 -17.14 2.46 -6.32
C GLU A 71 -16.19 3.68 -6.30
N GLY A 72 -14.90 3.48 -5.98
CA GLY A 72 -13.88 4.52 -5.99
C GLY A 72 -13.88 5.44 -4.76
N ARG A 73 -14.52 5.05 -3.65
CA ARG A 73 -14.48 5.82 -2.39
C ARG A 73 -13.26 5.40 -1.60
N VAL A 74 -12.61 6.37 -0.97
CA VAL A 74 -11.44 6.12 -0.12
C VAL A 74 -11.94 5.52 1.19
N LEU A 75 -11.62 4.25 1.44
CA LEU A 75 -11.96 3.56 2.67
C LEU A 75 -10.89 3.76 3.75
N PHE A 76 -9.63 3.74 3.33
CA PHE A 76 -8.51 3.85 4.24
C PHE A 76 -7.41 4.74 3.68
N ARG A 77 -6.74 5.46 4.58
CA ARG A 77 -5.61 6.31 4.25
C ARG A 77 -4.49 6.11 5.24
N HIS A 78 -3.33 5.70 4.73
CA HIS A 78 -2.11 5.56 5.52
C HIS A 78 -1.07 6.56 5.04
N LEU A 79 -0.71 7.51 5.92
CA LEU A 79 0.35 8.47 5.67
C LEU A 79 1.69 7.87 6.14
N GLY A 80 2.65 7.78 5.22
CA GLY A 80 3.97 7.21 5.49
C GLY A 80 4.07 5.71 5.21
N TYR A 81 5.28 5.19 5.42
CA TYR A 81 5.59 3.77 5.42
C TYR A 81 6.37 3.51 6.72
N GLY A 82 5.64 3.32 7.82
CA GLY A 82 6.20 3.01 9.13
C GLY A 82 6.26 1.52 9.40
N THR A 83 7.05 1.10 10.38
CA THR A 83 7.13 -0.30 10.84
C THR A 83 5.75 -0.79 11.28
N GLY A 84 5.23 -1.83 10.61
CA GLY A 84 3.88 -2.37 10.82
C GLY A 84 2.80 -1.82 9.87
N GLY A 85 3.11 -0.80 9.06
CA GLY A 85 2.17 -0.29 8.04
C GLY A 85 1.80 -1.34 7.00
N GLU A 86 2.72 -2.26 6.67
CA GLU A 86 2.46 -3.40 5.79
C GLU A 86 1.38 -4.34 6.33
N LYS A 87 1.35 -4.58 7.65
CA LYS A 87 0.36 -5.45 8.30
C LYS A 87 -1.02 -4.77 8.32
N ILE A 88 -1.05 -3.45 8.53
CA ILE A 88 -2.27 -2.64 8.41
C ILE A 88 -2.81 -2.70 6.99
N ILE A 89 -1.96 -2.49 5.98
CA ILE A 89 -2.37 -2.56 4.57
C ILE A 89 -2.88 -3.96 4.23
N GLU A 90 -2.21 -5.02 4.68
CA GLU A 90 -2.66 -6.40 4.44
C GLU A 90 -4.00 -6.71 5.13
N ALA A 91 -4.20 -6.25 6.37
CA ALA A 91 -5.47 -6.40 7.09
C ALA A 91 -6.61 -5.70 6.34
N GLU A 92 -6.39 -4.47 5.87
CA GLU A 92 -7.40 -3.73 5.10
C GLU A 92 -7.70 -4.40 3.74
N ILE A 93 -6.68 -4.95 3.07
CA ILE A 93 -6.87 -5.74 1.84
C ILE A 93 -7.73 -6.97 2.14
N ARG A 94 -7.44 -7.71 3.22
CA ARG A 94 -8.23 -8.87 3.63
C ARG A 94 -9.68 -8.49 3.92
N SER A 95 -9.90 -7.43 4.69
CA SER A 95 -11.23 -6.89 4.98
C SER A 95 -12.02 -6.62 3.70
N MET A 96 -11.37 -6.02 2.70
CA MET A 96 -11.95 -5.75 1.38
C MET A 96 -12.29 -7.00 0.57
N LEU A 97 -11.51 -8.06 0.74
CA LEU A 97 -11.74 -9.35 0.10
C LEU A 97 -12.75 -10.22 0.86
N GLY A 98 -13.29 -9.74 1.99
CA GLY A 98 -14.15 -10.53 2.88
C GLY A 98 -13.39 -11.61 3.65
N LEU A 99 -12.06 -11.46 3.79
CA LEU A 99 -11.19 -12.31 4.58
C LEU A 99 -10.99 -11.71 5.98
N ASP A 100 -10.67 -12.57 6.96
CA ASP A 100 -10.52 -12.13 8.34
C ASP A 100 -9.25 -11.27 8.54
N PRO A 101 -9.37 -9.98 8.90
CA PRO A 101 -8.23 -9.08 9.06
C PRO A 101 -7.52 -9.24 10.41
N SER A 102 -8.17 -9.88 11.38
CA SER A 102 -7.69 -10.04 12.76
C SER A 102 -6.39 -10.85 12.84
N GLU A 103 -6.27 -11.93 12.05
CA GLU A 103 -5.08 -12.79 12.02
C GLU A 103 -3.77 -12.03 11.77
N VAL A 104 -3.81 -11.00 10.91
CA VAL A 104 -2.63 -10.23 10.51
C VAL A 104 -2.28 -9.19 11.56
N LEU A 105 -3.29 -8.60 12.21
CA LEU A 105 -3.11 -7.63 13.29
C LEU A 105 -2.68 -8.31 14.60
N GLU A 106 -3.18 -9.52 14.90
CA GLU A 106 -2.74 -10.32 16.05
C GLU A 106 -1.28 -10.78 15.89
N SER A 107 -0.91 -11.27 14.70
CA SER A 107 0.50 -11.58 14.37
C SER A 107 1.40 -10.33 14.41
N ALA A 108 0.85 -9.13 14.27
CA ALA A 108 1.58 -7.87 14.47
C ALA A 108 1.81 -7.56 15.95
N ALA A 109 0.82 -7.81 16.79
CA ALA A 109 0.84 -7.50 18.21
C ALA A 109 1.77 -8.45 18.99
N THR A 110 1.77 -9.74 18.65
CA THR A 110 2.64 -10.75 19.30
C THR A 110 4.13 -10.55 19.02
N GLU A 111 4.49 -10.02 17.85
CA GLU A 111 5.90 -9.80 17.46
C GLU A 111 6.50 -8.52 18.10
N LYS A 112 5.66 -7.63 18.67
CA LYS A 112 6.07 -6.35 19.25
C LYS A 112 6.21 -6.38 20.78
N ALA A 113 6.10 -7.55 21.40
CA ALA A 113 6.46 -7.72 22.81
C ALA A 113 7.98 -7.84 22.93
N PRO A 114 8.68 -6.95 23.65
CA PRO A 114 10.09 -7.17 23.94
C PRO A 114 10.25 -8.46 24.77
N PRO A 115 11.20 -9.34 24.47
CA PRO A 115 11.73 -10.23 25.50
C PRO A 115 12.45 -9.36 26.53
N ASP A 116 12.27 -9.68 27.80
CA ASP A 116 13.02 -9.12 28.94
C ASP A 116 12.74 -7.66 29.33
N ALA A 117 11.77 -7.51 30.24
CA ALA A 117 11.96 -6.64 31.40
C ALA A 117 11.98 -7.54 32.65
N GLU A 118 13.10 -8.21 32.90
CA GLU A 118 13.40 -8.78 34.21
C GLU A 118 14.07 -7.72 35.11
N PRO A 119 13.62 -7.50 36.35
CA PRO A 119 14.36 -6.79 37.38
C PRO A 119 15.38 -7.68 38.12
#